data_AF-A0A5K3FUN8-F1
#
_entry.id   AF-A0A5K3FUN8-F1
#
_cell.length_a   1.000
_cell.length_b   1.000
_cell.length_c   1.000
_cell.angle_alpha   90.00
_cell.angle_beta   90.00
_cell.angle_gamma   90.00
#
_symmetry.space_group_name_H-M   'P 1'
#
loop_
_entity.id
_entity.type
_entity.pdbx_description
1 polymer ?
#
loop_
_entity_poly.entity_id
_entity_poly.type
_entity_poly.pdbx_seq_one_letter_code
_entity_poly.pdbx_strand_id
1 'polypeptide(L)' 'MQLLIAISAFIWLVVAEPPTDKEREEILEFHTRIRENVNPPASNMQLMNYSPELETLAN' A
#
# COMPACT_ATOMS: atom_id res chain seq x y z
N MET A 1 17.21 31.33 5.05
CA MET A 1 15.94 31.47 4.31
C MET A 1 15.91 30.61 3.05
N GLN A 2 16.84 30.78 2.09
CA GLN A 2 16.85 30.01 0.84
C GLN A 2 16.93 28.48 1.03
N LEU A 3 17.76 27.99 1.97
CA LEU A 3 17.85 26.55 2.27
C LEU A 3 16.53 25.97 2.81
N LEU A 4 15.85 26.70 3.70
CA LEU A 4 14.57 26.27 4.25
C LEU A 4 13.49 26.20 3.16
N ILE A 5 13.48 27.18 2.25
CA ILE A 5 12.57 27.19 1.09
C ILE A 5 12.85 25.99 0.18
N ALA A 6 14.12 25.68 -0.10
CA ALA A 6 14.50 24.52 -0.89
C ALA A 6 14.05 23.21 -0.22
N ILE A 7 14.32 23.04 1.08
CA ILE A 7 13.91 21.86 1.85
C ILE A 7 12.38 21.71 1.85
N SER A 8 11.63 22.78 2.07
CA SER A 8 10.16 22.74 2.02
C SER A 8 9.62 22.34 0.65
N ALA A 9 10.23 22.84 -0.44
CA ALA A 9 9.87 22.43 -1.79
C ALA A 9 10.16 20.95 -2.06
N PHE A 10 11.28 20.43 -1.55
CA PHE A 10 11.61 19.01 -1.66
C PHE A 10 10.68 18.11 -0.84
N ILE A 11 10.29 18.53 0.37
CA ILE A 11 9.33 17.78 1.19
C ILE A 11 8.00 17.62 0.45
N TRP A 12 7.50 18.69 -0.19
CA TRP A 12 6.26 18.59 -0.99
C TRP A 12 6.35 17.65 -2.19
N LEU A 13 7.53 17.51 -2.81
CA LEU A 13 7.73 16.58 -3.92
C LEU A 13 7.83 15.11 -3.49
N VAL A 14 8.10 14.86 -2.21
CA VAL A 14 8.35 13.52 -1.66
C VAL A 14 7.14 12.94 -0.91
N VAL A 15 6.12 13.75 -0.61
CA VAL A 15 4.87 13.24 -0.03
C VAL A 15 4.20 12.34 -1.06
N ALA A 16 4.18 11.03 -0.78
CA ALA A 16 3.42 10.06 -1.57
C ALA A 16 1.92 10.28 -1.34
N GLU A 17 1.15 10.33 -2.42
CA GLU A 17 -0.31 10.30 -2.32
C GLU A 17 -0.74 8.92 -1.79
N PRO A 18 -1.72 8.85 -0.88
CA PRO A 18 -2.27 7.56 -0.46
C PRO A 18 -2.91 6.87 -1.67
N PRO A 19 -2.95 5.53 -1.68
CA PRO A 19 -3.63 4.79 -2.75
C PRO A 19 -5.07 5.29 -2.97
N THR A 20 -5.52 5.27 -4.22
CA THR A 20 -6.94 5.42 -4.57
C THR A 20 -7.71 4.15 -4.22
N ASP A 21 -9.04 4.22 -4.15
CA ASP A 21 -9.87 3.04 -3.86
C ASP A 21 -9.68 1.91 -4.89
N LYS A 22 -9.47 2.28 -6.15
CA LYS A 22 -9.15 1.33 -7.23
C LYS A 22 -7.80 0.65 -7.01
N GLU A 23 -6.77 1.41 -6.59
CA GLU A 23 -5.46 0.84 -6.27
C GLU A 23 -5.51 -0.06 -5.03
N ARG A 24 -6.32 0.30 -4.01
CA ARG A 24 -6.57 -0.57 -2.85
C ARG A 24 -7.20 -1.90 -3.25
N GLU A 25 -8.17 -1.87 -4.16
CA GLU A 25 -8.79 -3.08 -4.73
C GLU A 25 -7.79 -3.91 -5.53
N GLU A 26 -6.99 -3.27 -6.40
CA GLU A 26 -5.95 -3.94 -7.18
C GLU A 26 -4.87 -4.60 -6.28
N ILE A 27 -4.50 -3.94 -5.18
CA ILE A 27 -3.59 -4.51 -4.17
C ILE A 27 -4.20 -5.79 -3.55
N LEU A 28 -5.48 -5.76 -3.16
CA LEU A 28 -6.15 -6.94 -2.61
C LEU A 28 -6.25 -8.08 -3.64
N GLU A 29 -6.63 -7.77 -4.88
CA GLU A 29 -6.80 -8.76 -5.93
C GLU A 29 -5.45 -9.43 -6.26
N PHE A 30 -4.38 -8.65 -6.36
CA PHE A 30 -3.04 -9.15 -6.58
C PHE A 30 -2.62 -10.16 -5.50
N HIS A 31 -2.80 -9.80 -4.21
CA HIS A 31 -2.45 -10.69 -3.10
C HIS A 31 -3.34 -11.93 -3.06
N THR A 32 -4.64 -11.78 -3.33
CA THR A 32 -5.61 -12.89 -3.38
C THR A 32 -5.17 -13.92 -4.41
N ARG A 33 -4.86 -13.47 -5.64
CA ARG A 33 -4.42 -14.35 -6.73
C ARG A 33 -3.17 -15.15 -6.38
N ILE A 34 -2.19 -14.52 -5.74
CA ILE A 34 -0.96 -15.22 -5.33
C ILE A 34 -1.27 -16.23 -4.22
N ARG A 35 -2.10 -15.86 -3.23
CA ARG A 35 -2.45 -16.71 -2.09
C ARG A 35 -3.30 -17.91 -2.48
N GLU A 36 -4.15 -17.78 -3.49
CA GLU A 36 -4.95 -18.87 -4.06
C GLU A 36 -4.10 -19.90 -4.80
N ASN A 37 -3.00 -19.46 -5.44
CA ASN A 37 -2.18 -20.30 -6.33
C ASN A 37 -0.88 -20.81 -5.68
N VAL A 38 -0.80 -20.80 -4.34
CA VAL A 38 0.39 -21.31 -3.63
C VAL A 38 0.57 -22.82 -3.86
N ASN A 39 1.83 -23.24 -3.98
CA ASN A 39 2.22 -24.64 -4.14
C ASN A 39 3.31 -25.01 -3.10
N PRO A 40 3.06 -25.98 -2.21
CA PRO A 40 1.87 -26.84 -2.12
C PRO A 40 0.60 -26.06 -1.71
N PRO A 41 -0.60 -26.59 -2.02
CA PRO A 41 -1.87 -25.96 -1.62
C PRO A 41 -1.95 -25.78 -0.11
N ALA A 42 -2.36 -24.59 0.33
CA ALA A 42 -2.55 -24.28 1.75
C ALA A 42 -3.97 -24.66 2.20
N SER A 43 -4.08 -25.42 3.29
CA SER A 43 -5.37 -25.87 3.83
C SER A 43 -6.10 -24.83 4.69
N ASN A 44 -5.44 -23.73 5.07
CA ASN A 44 -6.00 -22.71 5.96
C ASN A 44 -5.61 -21.28 5.53
N MET A 45 -5.56 -21.03 4.24
CA MET A 45 -5.29 -19.68 3.72
C MET A 45 -6.51 -18.79 3.92
N GLN A 46 -6.38 -17.73 4.72
CA GLN A 46 -7.47 -16.79 4.99
C GLN A 46 -7.61 -15.76 3.87
N LEU A 47 -8.83 -15.25 3.63
CA LEU A 47 -9.03 -14.10 2.74
C LEU A 47 -8.48 -12.83 3.37
N MET A 48 -7.86 -11.98 2.57
CA MET A 48 -7.39 -10.67 3.00
C MET A 48 -8.52 -9.64 2.85
N ASN A 49 -8.60 -8.72 3.82
CA ASN A 49 -9.39 -7.50 3.71
C ASN A 49 -8.44 -6.31 3.83
N TYR A 50 -8.73 -5.23 3.12
CA TYR A 50 -7.93 -4.03 3.19
C TYR A 50 -8.16 -3.36 4.56
N SER A 51 -7.10 -2.89 5.21
CA SER A 51 -7.18 -2.19 6.50
C SER A 51 -6.58 -0.79 6.34
N PRO A 52 -7.40 0.28 6.47
CA PRO A 52 -6.91 1.65 6.51
C PRO A 52 -5.93 1.89 7.66
N GLU A 53 -6.07 1.17 8.77
CA GLU A 53 -5.17 1.25 9.91
C GLU A 53 -3.77 0.72 9.55
N LEU A 54 -3.69 -0.37 8.79
CA LEU A 54 -2.43 -0.91 8.29
C LEU A 54 -1.83 -0.06 7.16
N GLU A 55 -2.65 0.56 6.30
CA GLU A 55 -2.18 1.56 5.33
C GLU A 55 -1.54 2.75 6.05
N THR A 56 -2.17 3.25 7.10
CA THR A 56 -1.65 4.36 7.91
C THR A 56 -0.32 3.98 8.57
N LEU A 57 -0.17 2.74 9.03
CA LEU A 57 1.09 2.26 9.62
C LEU A 57 2.22 2.12 8.59
N ALA A 58 1.89 1.91 7.32
CA ALA A 58 2.86 1.74 6.24
C ALA A 58 3.40 3.06 5.66
N ASN A 59 2.76 4.20 6.00
CA ASN A 59 3.14 5.55 5.57
C ASN A 59 3.86 6.32 6.67
#